data_AF-A0A0N4V8N8-F1
#
_entry.id   AF-A0A0N4V8N8-F1
#
_cell.length_a   1.000
_cell.length_b   1.000
_cell.length_c   1.000
_cell.angle_alpha   90.00
_cell.angle_beta   90.00
_cell.angle_gamma   90.00
#
_symmetry.space_group_name_H-M   'P 1'
#
loop_
_entity.id
_entity.type
_entity.pdbx_description
1 polymer ?
#
loop_
_entity_poly.entity_id
_entity_poly.type
_entity_poly.pdbx_seq_one_letter_code
_entity_poly.pdbx_strand_id
1 'polypeptide(L)'
;MEDDDEEEERRERIAEYKKQRADAEAAAALLEAPDDCKACKKPLLDSYLWERFNYPVCDACRDDKGAHKLIARTEAKEKYMLKDCDLDLRKPVLRYISKKNPHNPRYGEMKLYLKAQLEERCLELYESWENFEAVKKSKAAQKEELAEKRFEKKIKVMRAQVRGTMGQKAERSKLHVHKFGDESYDKKRDEYKKTCKDCGYEMFYEKM
;
A
#
# COMPACT_ATOMS: atom_id res chain seq x y z
N MET A 1 -18.16 -10.78 26.78
CA MET A 1 -19.48 -10.18 26.49
C MET A 1 -19.34 -9.35 25.22
N GLU A 2 -18.83 -8.10 25.23
CA GLU A 2 -18.66 -7.31 23.97
C GLU A 2 -17.64 -7.92 22.98
N ASP A 3 -16.52 -8.49 23.47
CA ASP A 3 -15.54 -9.20 22.62
C ASP A 3 -16.07 -10.51 22.00
N ASP A 4 -17.08 -11.13 22.63
CA ASP A 4 -17.65 -12.40 22.14
C ASP A 4 -18.64 -12.14 20.99
N ASP A 5 -19.37 -11.03 21.06
CA ASP A 5 -20.34 -10.60 20.04
C ASP A 5 -19.62 -10.22 18.72
N GLU A 6 -18.46 -9.55 18.78
CA GLU A 6 -17.67 -9.19 17.59
C GLU A 6 -17.08 -10.41 16.86
N GLU A 7 -16.69 -11.45 17.60
CA GLU A 7 -16.22 -12.71 17.01
C GLU A 7 -17.35 -13.45 16.28
N GLU A 8 -18.56 -13.46 16.84
CA GLU A 8 -19.72 -14.11 16.25
C GLU A 8 -20.12 -13.42 14.94
N GLU A 9 -20.22 -12.08 14.92
CA GLU A 9 -20.46 -11.31 13.69
C GLU A 9 -19.41 -11.56 12.60
N ARG A 10 -18.15 -11.75 13.00
CA ARG A 10 -17.07 -12.07 12.05
C ARG A 10 -17.24 -13.47 11.47
N ARG A 11 -17.64 -14.45 12.28
CA ARG A 11 -17.92 -15.82 11.84
C ARG A 11 -19.12 -15.86 10.89
N GLU A 12 -20.18 -15.14 11.22
CA GLU A 12 -21.38 -15.01 10.38
C GLU A 12 -21.07 -14.38 9.03
N ARG A 13 -20.32 -13.26 9.00
CA ARG A 13 -19.87 -12.64 7.73
C ARG A 13 -19.05 -13.60 6.87
N ILE A 14 -18.17 -14.40 7.49
CA ILE A 14 -17.38 -15.42 6.77
C ILE A 14 -18.29 -16.53 6.24
N ALA A 15 -19.28 -16.97 7.01
CA ALA A 15 -20.23 -18.01 6.61
C ALA A 15 -21.13 -17.53 5.47
N GLU A 16 -21.65 -16.31 5.57
CA GLU A 16 -22.48 -15.69 4.53
C GLU A 16 -21.68 -15.52 3.23
N TYR A 17 -20.44 -15.05 3.31
CA TYR A 17 -19.55 -14.95 2.15
C TYR A 17 -19.27 -16.31 1.51
N LYS A 18 -19.08 -17.37 2.30
CA LYS A 18 -18.93 -18.74 1.79
C LYS A 18 -20.18 -19.23 1.07
N LYS A 19 -21.36 -18.96 1.64
CA LYS A 19 -22.66 -19.31 1.05
C LYS A 19 -22.89 -18.59 -0.27
N GLN A 20 -22.71 -17.26 -0.30
CA GLN A 20 -22.83 -16.46 -1.53
C GLN A 20 -21.90 -16.95 -2.64
N ARG A 21 -20.68 -17.36 -2.29
CA ARG A 21 -19.73 -17.92 -3.27
C ARG A 21 -20.16 -19.28 -3.80
N ALA A 22 -20.66 -20.17 -2.93
CA ALA A 22 -21.17 -21.47 -3.35
C ALA A 22 -22.40 -21.35 -4.26
N ASP A 23 -23.33 -20.46 -3.91
CA ASP A 23 -24.53 -20.18 -4.70
C ASP A 23 -24.15 -19.63 -6.09
N ALA A 24 -23.14 -18.76 -6.16
CA ALA A 24 -22.66 -18.22 -7.43
C ALA A 24 -21.91 -19.24 -8.29
N GLU A 25 -21.16 -20.15 -7.66
CA GLU A 25 -20.48 -21.27 -8.34
C GLU A 25 -21.50 -22.26 -8.93
N ALA A 26 -22.56 -22.57 -8.18
CA ALA A 26 -23.68 -23.39 -8.64
C ALA A 26 -24.43 -22.73 -9.80
N ALA A 27 -24.68 -21.42 -9.73
CA ALA A 27 -25.31 -20.68 -10.83
C ALA A 27 -24.44 -20.68 -12.09
N ALA A 28 -23.12 -20.60 -11.95
CA ALA A 28 -22.21 -20.70 -13.09
C ALA A 28 -22.15 -22.12 -13.68
N ALA A 29 -22.44 -23.17 -12.90
CA ALA A 29 -22.48 -24.56 -13.37
C ALA A 29 -23.71 -24.90 -14.22
N LEU A 30 -24.78 -24.11 -14.08
CA LEU A 30 -26.01 -24.24 -14.86
C LEU A 30 -25.93 -23.59 -16.25
N LEU A 31 -24.81 -22.96 -16.60
CA LEU A 31 -24.63 -22.35 -17.93
C LEU A 31 -24.43 -23.45 -18.98
N GLU A 32 -25.34 -23.50 -19.95
CA GLU A 32 -25.23 -24.36 -21.12
C GLU A 32 -24.06 -23.91 -22.01
N ALA A 33 -23.37 -24.89 -22.61
CA ALA A 33 -22.28 -24.64 -23.54
C ALA A 33 -22.79 -23.95 -24.80
N PRO A 34 -22.21 -22.81 -25.22
CA PRO A 34 -22.51 -22.23 -26.52
C PRO A 34 -22.21 -23.22 -27.63
N ASP A 35 -23.06 -23.25 -28.65
CA ASP A 35 -22.91 -24.19 -29.77
C ASP A 35 -21.61 -23.97 -30.54
N ASP A 36 -21.09 -22.73 -30.61
CA ASP A 36 -19.95 -22.35 -31.44
C ASP A 36 -18.77 -21.74 -30.66
N CYS A 37 -17.56 -22.02 -31.14
CA CYS A 37 -16.33 -21.41 -30.66
C CYS A 37 -16.25 -19.91 -31.02
N LYS A 38 -15.95 -19.05 -30.04
CA LYS A 38 -15.80 -17.59 -30.18
C LYS A 38 -14.72 -17.19 -31.20
N ALA A 39 -13.69 -18.01 -31.39
CA ALA A 39 -12.56 -17.71 -32.27
C ALA A 39 -12.76 -18.23 -33.72
N CYS A 40 -13.21 -19.47 -33.90
CA CYS A 40 -13.30 -20.10 -35.23
C CYS A 40 -14.72 -20.41 -35.71
N LYS A 41 -15.76 -20.16 -34.89
CA LYS A 41 -17.18 -20.40 -35.18
C LYS A 41 -17.52 -21.84 -35.62
N LYS A 42 -16.70 -22.80 -35.19
CA LYS A 42 -16.95 -24.23 -35.34
C LYS A 42 -17.70 -24.72 -34.10
N PRO A 43 -18.44 -25.84 -34.20
CA PRO A 43 -19.13 -26.40 -33.06
C PRO A 43 -18.18 -26.61 -31.88
N LEU A 44 -18.52 -26.04 -30.73
CA LEU A 44 -17.77 -26.14 -29.49
C LEU A 44 -18.10 -27.50 -28.85
N LEU A 45 -17.26 -28.47 -29.15
CA LEU A 45 -17.26 -29.78 -28.48
C LEU A 45 -16.58 -29.65 -27.10
N ASP A 46 -16.04 -30.76 -26.58
CA ASP A 46 -15.23 -30.76 -25.36
C ASP A 46 -14.04 -29.79 -25.49
N SER A 47 -14.07 -28.74 -24.66
CA SER A 47 -13.02 -27.73 -24.57
C SER A 47 -12.54 -27.61 -23.13
N TYR A 48 -11.22 -27.60 -22.94
CA TYR A 48 -10.61 -27.36 -21.64
C TYR A 48 -11.00 -26.01 -21.04
N LEU A 49 -11.06 -24.97 -21.88
CA LEU A 49 -11.39 -23.61 -21.46
C LEU A 49 -12.87 -23.47 -21.08
N TRP A 50 -13.75 -24.20 -21.77
CA TRP A 50 -15.15 -24.26 -21.40
C TRP A 50 -15.34 -24.97 -20.06
N GLU A 51 -14.80 -26.18 -19.90
CA GLU A 51 -14.95 -26.98 -18.67
C GLU A 51 -14.45 -26.22 -17.42
N ARG A 52 -13.28 -25.59 -17.53
CA ARG A 52 -12.61 -24.97 -16.37
C ARG A 52 -13.01 -23.52 -16.13
N PHE A 53 -13.26 -22.76 -17.19
CA PHE A 53 -13.47 -21.31 -17.10
C PHE A 53 -14.83 -20.83 -17.62
N ASN A 54 -15.65 -21.69 -18.21
CA ASN A 54 -16.82 -21.31 -19.02
C ASN A 54 -16.45 -20.31 -20.13
N TYR A 55 -15.27 -20.48 -20.74
CA TYR A 55 -14.82 -19.63 -21.82
C TYR A 55 -14.97 -20.37 -23.17
N PRO A 56 -15.82 -19.88 -24.11
CA PRO A 56 -16.23 -20.64 -25.29
C PRO A 56 -15.20 -20.61 -26.41
N VAL A 57 -14.05 -21.27 -26.19
CA VAL A 57 -12.97 -21.40 -27.18
C VAL A 57 -12.52 -22.84 -27.26
N CYS A 58 -12.46 -23.42 -28.47
CA CYS A 58 -12.01 -24.79 -28.68
C CYS A 58 -10.50 -24.93 -28.43
N ASP A 59 -10.05 -26.15 -28.12
CA ASP A 59 -8.63 -26.41 -27.81
C ASP A 59 -7.68 -26.10 -28.98
N ALA A 60 -8.16 -26.16 -30.23
CA ALA A 60 -7.37 -25.77 -31.40
C ALA A 60 -7.11 -24.24 -31.48
N CYS A 61 -8.00 -23.43 -30.90
CA CYS A 61 -7.87 -21.97 -30.84
C CYS A 61 -7.30 -21.49 -29.51
N ARG A 62 -6.96 -22.41 -28.61
CA ARG A 62 -6.36 -22.10 -27.31
C ARG A 62 -4.96 -21.54 -27.51
N ASP A 63 -4.70 -20.42 -26.84
CA ASP A 63 -3.44 -19.69 -26.90
C ASP A 63 -2.92 -19.45 -25.48
N ASP A 64 -2.14 -20.41 -24.99
CA ASP A 64 -1.59 -20.42 -23.64
C ASP A 64 -0.60 -19.27 -23.37
N LYS A 65 -0.05 -18.65 -24.41
CA LYS A 65 0.97 -17.59 -24.28
C LYS A 65 0.38 -16.19 -24.41
N GLY A 66 -0.65 -16.01 -25.22
CA GLY A 66 -1.32 -14.73 -25.42
C GLY A 66 -2.61 -14.60 -24.63
N ALA A 67 -3.76 -14.74 -25.30
CA ALA A 67 -5.07 -14.39 -24.74
C ALA A 67 -5.55 -15.35 -23.62
N HIS A 68 -5.20 -16.63 -23.72
CA HIS A 68 -5.66 -17.68 -22.80
C HIS A 68 -4.61 -18.03 -21.73
N LYS A 69 -3.66 -17.12 -21.49
CA LYS A 69 -2.67 -17.27 -20.43
C LYS A 69 -3.32 -17.29 -19.05
N LEU A 70 -2.86 -18.19 -18.19
CA LEU A 70 -3.26 -18.23 -16.78
C LEU A 70 -2.48 -17.21 -15.95
N ILE A 71 -3.19 -16.44 -15.14
CA ILE A 71 -2.63 -15.37 -14.30
C ILE A 71 -2.98 -15.64 -12.85
N ALA A 72 -2.00 -15.49 -11.94
CA ALA A 72 -2.24 -15.68 -10.52
C ALA A 72 -3.13 -14.57 -9.94
N ARG A 73 -3.93 -14.89 -8.92
CA ARG A 73 -4.83 -13.91 -8.27
C ARG A 73 -4.13 -12.60 -7.87
N THR A 74 -2.94 -12.68 -7.29
CA THR A 74 -2.16 -11.50 -6.88
C THR A 74 -1.76 -10.66 -8.09
N GLU A 75 -1.24 -11.30 -9.14
CA GLU A 75 -0.86 -10.68 -10.39
C GLU A 75 -2.07 -10.04 -11.10
N ALA A 76 -3.23 -10.69 -11.07
CA ALA A 76 -4.47 -10.14 -11.63
C ALA A 76 -4.91 -8.85 -10.93
N LYS A 77 -4.89 -8.84 -9.59
CA LYS A 77 -5.24 -7.66 -8.78
C LYS A 77 -4.27 -6.51 -9.03
N GLU A 78 -2.98 -6.79 -9.17
CA GLU A 78 -1.97 -5.77 -9.43
C GLU A 78 -2.04 -5.23 -10.86
N LYS A 79 -2.13 -6.11 -11.86
CA LYS A 79 -2.08 -5.72 -13.28
C LYS A 79 -3.35 -5.02 -13.75
N TYR A 80 -4.52 -5.50 -13.33
CA TYR A 80 -5.83 -5.01 -13.74
C TYR A 80 -6.53 -4.18 -12.66
N MET A 81 -5.85 -3.89 -11.54
CA MET A 81 -6.38 -3.09 -10.42
C MET A 81 -7.72 -3.60 -9.84
N LEU A 82 -7.98 -4.90 -9.99
CA LEU A 82 -9.20 -5.56 -9.53
C LEU A 82 -9.18 -5.78 -8.01
N LYS A 83 -10.34 -5.68 -7.37
CA LYS A 83 -10.54 -6.02 -5.96
C LYS A 83 -11.01 -7.47 -5.82
N ASP A 84 -10.98 -8.00 -4.59
CA ASP A 84 -11.44 -9.37 -4.33
C ASP A 84 -12.95 -9.55 -4.64
N CYS A 85 -13.76 -8.51 -4.42
CA CYS A 85 -15.18 -8.52 -4.78
C CYS A 85 -15.42 -8.66 -6.29
N ASP A 86 -14.53 -8.10 -7.11
CA ASP A 86 -14.65 -8.14 -8.58
C ASP A 86 -14.34 -9.54 -9.14
N LEU A 87 -13.55 -10.32 -8.40
CA LEU A 87 -13.21 -11.69 -8.74
C LEU A 87 -14.22 -12.71 -8.20
N ASP A 88 -14.60 -12.57 -6.92
CA ASP A 88 -15.34 -13.61 -6.19
C ASP A 88 -16.86 -13.35 -6.11
N LEU A 89 -17.33 -12.10 -6.20
CA LEU A 89 -18.75 -11.75 -5.97
C LEU A 89 -19.47 -11.24 -7.22
N ARG A 90 -18.77 -10.47 -8.07
CA ARG A 90 -19.40 -9.88 -9.25
C ARG A 90 -19.82 -10.96 -10.24
N LYS A 91 -21.08 -10.92 -10.67
CA LYS A 91 -21.64 -11.87 -11.64
C LYS A 91 -21.22 -11.49 -13.07
N PRO A 92 -20.97 -12.45 -13.97
CA PRO A 92 -20.80 -13.89 -13.71
C PRO A 92 -19.51 -14.14 -12.91
N VAL A 93 -19.51 -14.98 -11.87
CA VAL A 93 -18.30 -15.18 -11.04
C VAL A 93 -17.20 -15.84 -11.86
N LEU A 94 -15.98 -15.32 -11.74
CA LEU A 94 -14.84 -15.85 -12.48
C LEU A 94 -14.38 -17.16 -11.88
N ARG A 95 -14.44 -18.23 -12.68
CA ARG A 95 -13.86 -19.52 -12.34
C ARG A 95 -12.33 -19.45 -12.36
N TYR A 96 -11.70 -20.32 -11.58
CA TYR A 96 -10.25 -20.39 -11.47
C TYR A 96 -9.79 -21.82 -11.27
N ILE A 97 -8.50 -22.06 -11.54
CA ILE A 97 -7.83 -23.31 -11.24
C ILE A 97 -6.98 -23.13 -9.98
N SER A 98 -7.17 -24.00 -8.99
CA SER A 98 -6.30 -24.10 -7.82
C SER A 98 -5.06 -24.93 -8.14
N LYS A 99 -3.87 -24.41 -7.80
CA LYS A 99 -2.60 -25.16 -7.81
C LYS A 99 -1.84 -24.95 -6.51
N LYS A 100 -1.01 -25.92 -6.12
CA LYS A 100 -0.07 -25.74 -5.00
C LYS A 100 0.86 -24.57 -5.26
N ASN A 101 1.16 -23.79 -4.22
CA ASN A 101 2.05 -22.66 -4.34
C ASN A 101 3.48 -23.14 -4.69
N PRO A 102 4.08 -22.66 -5.81
CA PRO A 102 5.38 -23.11 -6.26
C PRO A 102 6.53 -22.71 -5.31
N HIS A 103 6.36 -21.65 -4.52
CA HIS A 103 7.38 -21.22 -3.58
C HIS A 103 7.44 -22.09 -2.33
N ASN A 104 6.27 -22.48 -1.80
CA ASN A 104 6.17 -23.40 -0.68
C ASN A 104 4.84 -24.15 -0.71
N PRO A 105 4.84 -25.50 -0.81
CA PRO A 105 3.61 -26.29 -0.88
C PRO A 105 2.78 -26.28 0.43
N ARG A 106 3.35 -25.82 1.55
CA ARG A 106 2.60 -25.62 2.81
C ARG A 106 1.78 -24.34 2.83
N TYR A 107 2.06 -23.40 1.93
CA TYR A 107 1.25 -22.19 1.81
C TYR A 107 -0.11 -22.52 1.18
N GLY A 108 -1.05 -21.59 1.33
CA GLY A 108 -2.36 -21.70 0.68
C GLY A 108 -2.25 -21.87 -0.83
N GLU A 109 -3.24 -22.55 -1.41
CA GLU A 109 -3.30 -22.80 -2.84
C GLU A 109 -3.36 -21.49 -3.63
N MET A 110 -2.63 -21.48 -4.74
CA MET A 110 -2.64 -20.39 -5.70
C MET A 110 -3.84 -20.55 -6.63
N LYS A 111 -4.64 -19.50 -6.74
CA LYS A 111 -5.73 -19.40 -7.71
C LYS A 111 -5.24 -18.79 -9.01
N LEU A 112 -5.52 -19.47 -10.12
CA LEU A 112 -5.16 -19.07 -11.48
C LEU A 112 -6.41 -18.73 -12.28
N TYR A 113 -6.49 -17.51 -12.79
CA TYR A 113 -7.59 -16.98 -13.60
C TYR A 113 -7.17 -16.87 -15.07
N LEU A 114 -8.14 -16.92 -15.98
CA LEU A 114 -7.91 -16.74 -17.41
C LEU A 114 -7.71 -15.25 -17.75
N LYS A 115 -6.62 -14.91 -18.46
CA LYS A 115 -6.32 -13.53 -18.84
C LYS A 115 -7.46 -12.85 -19.60
N ALA A 116 -8.02 -13.49 -20.62
CA ALA A 116 -9.14 -12.93 -21.39
C ALA A 116 -10.34 -12.51 -20.51
N GLN A 117 -10.70 -13.32 -19.51
CA GLN A 117 -11.79 -12.99 -18.59
C GLN A 117 -11.46 -11.81 -17.66
N LEU A 118 -10.20 -11.68 -17.25
CA LEU A 118 -9.75 -10.54 -16.46
C LEU A 118 -9.80 -9.24 -17.27
N GLU A 119 -9.46 -9.30 -18.55
CA GLU A 119 -9.54 -8.15 -19.47
C GLU A 119 -11.00 -7.73 -19.70
N GLU A 120 -11.88 -8.69 -19.95
CA GLU A 120 -13.34 -8.44 -20.04
C GLU A 120 -13.87 -7.81 -18.75
N ARG A 121 -13.49 -8.35 -17.58
CA ARG A 121 -13.88 -7.79 -16.28
C ARG A 121 -13.33 -6.38 -16.04
N CYS A 122 -12.10 -6.12 -16.46
CA CYS A 122 -11.48 -4.81 -16.37
C CYS A 122 -12.28 -3.80 -17.20
N LEU A 123 -12.67 -4.17 -18.42
CA LEU A 123 -13.51 -3.34 -19.28
C LEU A 123 -14.91 -3.12 -18.71
N GLU A 124 -15.52 -4.11 -18.06
CA GLU A 124 -16.80 -3.91 -17.36
C GLU A 124 -16.73 -2.87 -16.23
N LEU A 125 -15.57 -2.70 -15.60
CA LEU A 125 -15.39 -1.80 -14.46
C LEU A 125 -14.94 -0.39 -14.86
N TYR A 126 -14.06 -0.31 -15.85
CA TYR A 126 -13.45 0.94 -16.29
C TYR A 126 -14.03 1.47 -17.59
N GLU A 127 -14.95 0.72 -18.23
CA GLU A 127 -15.65 0.99 -19.50
C GLU A 127 -14.72 1.02 -20.73
N SER A 128 -13.52 1.57 -20.60
CA SER A 128 -12.52 1.69 -21.66
C SER A 128 -11.10 1.48 -21.14
N TRP A 129 -10.20 1.08 -22.04
CA TRP A 129 -8.76 0.96 -21.75
C TRP A 129 -8.13 2.32 -21.41
N GLU A 130 -8.60 3.40 -22.02
CA GLU A 130 -8.10 4.76 -21.76
C GLU A 130 -8.40 5.20 -20.32
N ASN A 131 -9.62 4.94 -19.85
CA ASN A 131 -10.01 5.24 -18.46
C ASN A 131 -9.18 4.43 -17.47
N PHE A 132 -8.98 3.14 -17.75
CA PHE A 132 -8.13 2.27 -16.94
C PHE A 132 -6.69 2.82 -16.83
N GLU A 133 -6.09 3.21 -17.96
CA GLU A 133 -4.75 3.81 -17.96
C GLU A 133 -4.69 5.15 -17.23
N ALA A 134 -5.70 6.00 -17.39
CA ALA A 134 -5.77 7.28 -16.69
C ALA A 134 -5.83 7.09 -15.16
N VAL A 135 -6.66 6.15 -14.69
CA VAL A 135 -6.75 5.78 -13.27
C VAL A 135 -5.42 5.22 -12.76
N LYS A 136 -4.78 4.36 -13.55
CA LYS A 136 -3.48 3.77 -13.19
C LYS A 136 -2.38 4.82 -13.07
N LYS A 137 -2.30 5.77 -14.01
CA LYS A 137 -1.37 6.91 -13.98
C LYS A 137 -1.63 7.81 -12.78
N SER A 138 -2.91 8.13 -12.50
CA SER A 138 -3.28 8.94 -11.33
C SER A 138 -2.85 8.30 -10.01
N LYS A 139 -3.08 6.98 -9.84
CA LYS A 139 -2.61 6.27 -8.64
C LYS A 139 -1.09 6.18 -8.53
N ALA A 140 -0.37 6.05 -9.65
CA ALA A 140 1.08 6.07 -9.66
C ALA A 140 1.60 7.44 -9.18
N ALA A 141 1.07 8.54 -9.72
CA ALA A 141 1.42 9.89 -9.30
C ALA A 141 1.13 10.15 -7.82
N GLN A 142 -0.05 9.72 -7.32
CA GLN A 142 -0.38 9.84 -5.89
C GLN A 142 0.59 9.04 -5.00
N LYS A 143 1.03 7.86 -5.46
CA LYS A 143 1.99 7.03 -4.72
C LYS A 143 3.36 7.71 -4.65
N GLU A 144 3.80 8.34 -5.74
CA GLU A 144 5.04 9.12 -5.81
C GLU A 144 4.98 10.33 -4.87
N GLU A 145 3.91 11.12 -4.92
CA GLU A 145 3.71 12.27 -4.04
C GLU A 145 3.72 11.87 -2.55
N LEU A 146 3.06 10.75 -2.21
CA LEU A 146 3.08 10.21 -0.85
C LEU A 146 4.48 9.71 -0.45
N ALA A 147 5.24 9.15 -1.38
CA ALA A 147 6.62 8.72 -1.14
C ALA A 147 7.54 9.92 -0.87
N GLU A 148 7.41 11.00 -1.65
CA GLU A 148 8.13 12.26 -1.46
C GLU A 148 7.81 12.87 -0.10
N LYS A 149 6.53 13.04 0.24
CA LYS A 149 6.10 13.55 1.55
C LYS A 149 6.61 12.69 2.71
N ARG A 150 6.66 11.36 2.55
CA ARG A 150 7.24 10.45 3.56
C ARG A 150 8.74 10.65 3.69
N PHE A 151 9.44 10.86 2.58
CA PHE A 151 10.87 11.11 2.57
C PHE A 151 11.23 12.45 3.21
N GLU A 152 10.50 13.52 2.88
CA GLU A 152 10.66 14.83 3.52
C GLU A 152 10.43 14.78 5.02
N LYS A 153 9.38 14.06 5.47
CA LYS A 153 9.13 13.83 6.90
C LYS A 153 10.32 13.12 7.57
N LYS A 154 10.89 12.09 6.93
CA LYS A 154 12.09 11.41 7.45
C LYS A 154 13.29 12.34 7.53
N ILE A 155 13.54 13.19 6.54
CA ILE A 155 14.60 14.21 6.58
C ILE A 155 14.37 15.19 7.73
N LYS A 156 13.13 15.68 7.91
CA LYS A 156 12.79 16.62 8.99
C LYS A 156 13.07 16.02 10.37
N VAL A 157 12.68 14.75 10.58
CA VAL A 157 12.96 14.01 11.82
C VAL A 157 14.46 13.83 12.02
N MET A 158 15.19 13.42 10.98
CA MET A 158 16.66 13.27 11.04
C MET A 158 17.36 14.60 11.41
N ARG A 159 16.96 15.71 10.79
CA ARG A 159 17.49 17.06 11.11
C ARG A 159 17.15 17.50 12.53
N ALA A 160 16.01 17.08 13.08
CA ALA A 160 15.67 17.36 14.48
C ALA A 160 16.55 16.55 15.43
N GLN A 161 16.78 15.27 15.14
CA GLN A 161 17.63 14.39 15.93
C GLN A 161 19.09 14.85 15.96
N VAL A 162 19.67 15.24 14.81
CA VAL A 162 21.04 15.80 14.74
C VAL A 162 21.15 17.13 15.49
N ARG A 163 20.10 17.97 15.47
CA ARG A 163 20.07 19.21 16.26
C ARG A 163 19.92 18.97 17.76
N GLY A 164 19.36 17.84 18.19
CA GLY A 164 19.14 17.54 19.62
C GLY A 164 20.42 17.37 20.45
N THR A 165 21.58 17.11 19.82
CA THR A 165 22.87 16.98 20.52
C THR A 165 23.70 18.27 20.51
N MET A 166 23.58 19.11 19.48
CA MET A 166 24.24 20.44 19.41
C MET A 166 23.34 21.59 19.89
N GLY A 167 22.05 21.32 20.07
CA GLY A 167 21.00 22.28 20.41
C GLY A 167 20.37 21.95 21.76
N GLN A 168 21.19 21.59 22.76
CA GLN A 168 20.94 22.22 24.07
C GLN A 168 20.82 23.69 23.72
N LYS A 169 19.60 24.23 23.78
CA LYS A 169 19.41 25.66 23.78
C LYS A 169 20.38 26.12 24.85
N ALA A 170 21.50 26.72 24.44
CA ALA A 170 22.06 27.77 25.22
C ALA A 170 20.84 28.66 25.43
N GLU A 171 20.16 28.49 26.58
CA GLU A 171 19.47 29.57 27.22
C GLU A 171 20.50 30.66 27.11
N ARG A 172 20.31 31.52 26.10
CA ARG A 172 21.07 32.74 25.95
C ARG A 172 20.83 33.39 27.29
N SER A 173 21.78 33.15 28.19
CA SER A 173 21.82 33.62 29.55
C SER A 173 21.33 35.04 29.44
N LYS A 174 20.11 35.28 29.96
CA LYS A 174 19.29 36.46 29.66
C LYS A 174 20.22 37.63 29.38
N LEU A 175 20.25 38.09 28.12
CA LEU A 175 21.07 39.24 27.73
C LEU A 175 20.62 40.40 28.61
N HIS A 176 21.34 40.63 29.69
CA HIS A 176 21.08 41.68 30.65
C HIS A 176 22.27 42.62 30.59
N VAL A 177 21.99 43.91 30.75
CA VAL A 177 23.02 44.93 30.77
C VAL A 177 23.71 44.84 32.13
N HIS A 178 25.02 44.59 32.14
CA HIS A 178 25.77 44.45 33.37
C HIS A 178 25.78 45.75 34.18
N LYS A 179 25.24 45.70 35.41
CA LYS A 179 25.35 46.77 36.40
C LYS A 179 26.45 46.41 37.39
N PHE A 180 27.63 46.98 37.18
CA PHE A 180 28.81 46.75 38.01
C PHE A 180 28.71 47.51 39.35
N GLY A 181 29.08 46.84 40.45
CA GLY A 181 29.18 47.43 41.78
C GLY A 181 30.54 48.07 42.07
N ASP A 182 30.86 48.16 43.36
CA ASP A 182 32.07 48.84 43.85
C ASP A 182 33.36 48.16 43.36
N GLU A 183 34.39 48.99 43.11
CA GLU A 183 35.69 48.52 42.64
C GLU A 183 36.55 48.00 43.79
N SER A 184 37.11 46.80 43.62
CA SER A 184 38.08 46.22 44.55
C SER A 184 39.42 46.02 43.85
N TYR A 185 40.51 46.40 44.52
CA TYR A 185 41.87 46.30 43.97
C TYR A 185 42.51 44.99 44.42
N ASP A 186 43.00 44.20 43.46
CA ASP A 186 43.67 42.94 43.74
C ASP A 186 45.19 43.12 43.73
N LYS A 187 45.77 43.22 44.94
CA LYS A 187 47.21 43.43 45.17
C LYS A 187 48.12 42.36 44.55
N LYS A 188 47.59 41.19 44.17
CA LYS A 188 48.41 40.12 43.57
C LYS A 188 48.56 40.25 42.06
N ARG A 189 47.61 40.90 41.39
CA ARG A 189 47.58 41.07 39.93
C ARG A 189 47.77 42.51 39.49
N ASP A 190 47.79 43.45 40.42
CA ASP A 190 47.89 44.89 40.16
C ASP A 190 46.76 45.43 39.26
N GLU A 191 45.57 44.84 39.40
CA GLU A 191 44.39 45.15 38.59
C GLU A 191 43.19 45.51 39.48
N TYR A 192 42.30 46.35 38.94
CA TYR A 192 41.00 46.65 39.56
C TYR A 192 39.94 45.69 39.05
N LYS A 193 39.06 45.25 39.95
CA LYS A 193 37.99 44.30 39.69
C LYS A 193 36.62 44.90 40.02
N LYS A 194 35.66 44.71 39.12
CA LYS A 194 34.24 45.05 39.29
C LYS A 194 33.36 43.83 39.08
N THR A 195 32.44 43.56 40.00
CA THR A 195 31.49 42.44 39.90
C THR A 195 30.08 42.95 39.59
N CYS A 196 29.41 42.33 38.63
CA CYS A 196 28.03 42.63 38.25
C CYS A 196 27.06 42.11 39.31
N LYS A 197 26.19 42.97 39.83
CA LYS A 197 25.26 42.62 40.93
C LYS A 197 24.20 41.59 40.52
N ASP A 198 23.84 41.55 39.24
CA ASP A 198 22.72 40.75 38.74
C ASP A 198 23.12 39.33 38.29
N CYS A 199 24.39 39.07 37.99
CA CYS A 199 24.85 37.78 37.46
C CYS A 199 26.19 37.29 38.01
N GLY A 200 26.86 38.07 38.86
CA GLY A 200 28.16 37.71 39.40
C GLY A 200 29.32 37.75 38.40
N TYR A 201 29.12 38.25 37.18
CA TYR A 201 30.21 38.43 36.20
C TYR A 201 31.26 39.42 36.70
N GLU A 202 32.53 39.06 36.56
CA GLU A 202 33.67 39.84 37.06
C GLU A 202 34.44 40.46 35.89
N MET A 203 34.64 41.77 35.92
CA MET A 203 35.45 42.51 34.95
C MET A 203 36.72 43.00 35.63
N PHE A 204 37.87 42.73 35.02
CA PHE A 204 39.19 43.23 35.44
C PHE A 204 39.63 44.34 34.48
N TYR A 205 40.19 45.42 35.01
CA TYR A 205 40.77 46.52 34.23
C TYR A 205 41.88 47.22 35.00
N GLU A 206 42.78 47.87 34.27
CA GLU A 206 43.84 48.72 34.82
C GLU A 206 43.37 50.18 34.83
N LYS A 207 43.69 50.92 35.90
CA LYS A 207 43.40 52.35 36.02
C LYS A 207 44.71 53.11 35.87
N MET A 208 44.86 53.87 34.79
CA MET A 208 45.98 54.82 34.61
C MET A 208 45.91 55.97 35.61
#